data_AF-K4JF98-F1
#
_entry.id   AF-K4JF98-F1
#
_cell.length_a   1.000
_cell.length_b   1.000
_cell.length_c   1.000
_cell.angle_alpha   90.00
_cell.angle_beta   90.00
_cell.angle_gamma   90.00
#
_symmetry.space_group_name_H-M   'P 1'
#
loop_
_entity.id
_entity.type
_entity.pdbx_description
1 polymer ?
#
loop_
_entity_poly.entity_id
_entity_poly.type
_entity_poly.pdbx_seq_one_letter_code
_entity_poly.pdbx_strand_id
1 'polypeptide(L)'
;LNIGILYLLAISSLGVYGIIIGGWSSNSKYSFLGALRSTAQMISYELTIGFSILSVIVCAKSLNLISIVLAQKTVWYCFPLFPIFLIFFISCLAETNRHPF
;
A
#
# COMPACT_ATOMS: atom_id res chain seq x y z
N LEU A 1 -5.87 9.20 -18.44
CA LEU A 1 -4.54 9.19 -17.81
C LEU A 1 -4.11 7.72 -17.64
N ASN A 2 -3.07 7.24 -18.32
CA ASN A 2 -2.62 5.83 -18.24
C ASN A 2 -1.77 5.53 -16.99
N ILE A 3 -2.06 6.21 -15.87
CA ILE A 3 -1.19 6.30 -14.68
C ILE A 3 -1.98 5.82 -13.44
N GLY A 4 -2.96 4.93 -13.63
CA GLY A 4 -3.93 4.56 -12.59
C GLY A 4 -3.31 4.02 -11.30
N ILE A 5 -2.18 3.32 -11.40
CA ILE A 5 -1.48 2.75 -10.24
C ILE A 5 -0.73 3.81 -9.44
N LEU A 6 -0.04 4.73 -10.10
CA LEU A 6 0.63 5.84 -9.40
C LEU A 6 -0.41 6.74 -8.71
N TYR A 7 -1.59 6.89 -9.31
CA TYR A 7 -2.68 7.62 -8.65
C TYR A 7 -3.11 6.94 -7.35
N LEU A 8 -3.24 5.61 -7.33
CA LEU A 8 -3.55 4.86 -6.10
C LEU A 8 -2.46 5.02 -5.04
N LEU A 9 -1.18 4.91 -5.43
CA LEU A 9 -0.05 5.14 -4.52
C LEU A 9 -0.03 6.57 -3.97
N ALA A 10 -0.34 7.57 -4.79
CA ALA A 10 -0.39 8.96 -4.35
C ALA A 10 -1.51 9.20 -3.32
N ILE A 11 -2.70 8.63 -3.54
CA ILE A 11 -3.83 8.71 -2.59
C ILE A 11 -3.51 8.00 -1.27
N SER A 12 -2.86 6.83 -1.33
CA SER A 12 -2.40 6.09 -0.14
C SER A 12 -1.54 6.97 0.76
N SER A 13 -0.52 7.63 0.19
CA SER A 13 0.43 8.45 0.95
C SER A 13 -0.21 9.66 1.64
N LEU A 14 -1.33 10.15 1.09
CA LEU A 14 -2.11 11.23 1.71
C LEU A 14 -2.82 10.78 3.00
N GLY A 15 -3.14 9.48 3.14
CA GLY A 15 -3.78 8.92 4.33
C GLY A 15 -2.92 9.05 5.60
N VAL A 16 -1.60 8.94 5.45
CA VAL A 16 -0.61 9.09 6.55
C VAL A 16 -0.73 10.46 7.23
N TYR A 17 -0.95 11.52 6.45
CA TYR A 17 -1.11 12.87 6.98
C TYR A 17 -2.35 13.01 7.88
N GLY A 18 -3.42 12.28 7.58
CA GLY A 18 -4.63 12.26 8.40
C GLY A 18 -4.37 11.75 9.82
N ILE A 19 -3.52 10.72 9.96
CA ILE A 19 -3.18 10.11 11.26
C ILE A 19 -2.35 11.08 12.10
N ILE A 20 -1.35 11.73 11.50
CA ILE A 20 -0.47 12.67 12.20
C ILE A 20 -1.26 13.88 12.70
N ILE A 21 -2.07 14.50 11.83
CA ILE A 21 -2.85 15.70 12.18
C ILE A 21 -3.90 15.35 13.24
N GLY A 22 -4.58 14.20 13.11
CA GLY A 22 -5.52 13.69 14.11
C GLY A 22 -4.85 13.49 15.47
N GLY A 23 -3.69 12.83 15.51
CA GLY A 23 -2.90 12.64 16.72
C GLY A 23 -2.44 13.95 17.36
N TRP A 24 -1.99 14.91 16.55
CA TRP A 24 -1.52 16.21 17.01
C TRP A 24 -2.66 17.06 17.58
N SER A 25 -3.86 17.00 16.99
CA SER A 25 -5.04 17.75 17.46
C SER A 25 -5.54 17.33 18.85
N SER A 26 -5.24 16.10 19.28
CA SER A 26 -5.76 15.51 20.53
C SER A 26 -5.15 16.08 21.81
N ASN A 27 -4.15 16.96 21.71
CA ASN A 27 -3.51 17.69 22.83
C ASN A 27 -3.09 16.82 24.03
N SER A 28 -2.77 15.54 23.80
CA SER A 28 -2.21 14.65 24.82
C SER A 28 -0.92 14.01 24.33
N LYS A 29 0.08 13.95 25.22
CA LYS A 29 1.41 13.42 24.88
C LYS A 29 1.35 11.94 24.44
N TYR A 30 0.49 11.14 25.08
CA TYR A 30 0.35 9.71 24.76
C TYR A 30 -0.35 9.47 23.42
N SER A 31 -1.40 10.23 23.10
CA SER A 31 -2.07 10.11 21.80
C SER A 31 -1.16 10.58 20.66
N PHE A 32 -0.34 11.61 20.87
CA PHE A 32 0.64 12.04 19.88
C PHE A 32 1.71 10.97 19.63
N LEU A 33 2.27 10.37 20.68
CA LEU A 33 3.23 9.27 20.55
C LEU A 33 2.61 8.03 19.87
N GLY A 34 1.36 7.71 20.18
CA GLY A 34 0.62 6.63 19.53
C GLY A 34 0.43 6.88 18.03
N ALA A 35 0.01 8.09 17.65
CA ALA A 35 -0.12 8.48 16.25
C ALA A 35 1.22 8.44 15.51
N LEU A 36 2.31 8.88 16.14
CA LEU A 36 3.65 8.88 15.55
C LEU A 36 4.14 7.45 15.29
N ARG A 37 3.86 6.49 16.19
CA ARG A 37 4.15 5.07 16.00
C ARG A 37 3.36 4.47 14.84
N SER A 38 2.04 4.69 14.80
CA SER A 38 1.18 4.20 13.71
C SER A 38 1.56 4.79 12.35
N THR A 39 1.96 6.06 12.34
CA THR A 39 2.47 6.75 11.14
C THR A 39 3.75 6.08 10.62
N ALA A 40 4.74 5.85 11.49
CA ALA A 40 5.99 5.19 11.12
C ALA A 40 5.75 3.77 10.57
N GLN A 41 4.80 3.04 11.16
CA GLN A 41 4.36 1.74 10.70
C GLN A 41 3.76 1.83 9.28
N MET A 42 2.77 2.70 9.08
CA MET A 42 2.09 2.85 7.78
C MET A 42 3.07 3.19 6.65
N ILE A 43 4.01 4.14 6.87
CA ILE A 43 5.02 4.52 5.87
C ILE A 43 5.93 3.34 5.50
N SER A 44 6.31 2.52 6.47
CA SER A 44 7.19 1.36 6.25
C SER A 44 6.54 0.30 5.36
N TYR A 45 5.23 0.05 5.57
CA TYR A 45 4.47 -0.91 4.78
C TYR A 45 4.05 -0.37 3.41
N GLU A 46 3.82 0.93 3.30
CA GLU A 46 3.54 1.59 2.02
C GLU A 46 4.69 1.40 1.01
N LEU A 47 5.94 1.52 1.47
CA LEU A 47 7.11 1.26 0.63
C LEU A 47 7.11 -0.19 0.10
N THR A 48 6.76 -1.15 0.97
CA THR A 48 6.73 -2.57 0.62
C THR A 48 5.61 -2.88 -0.39
N ILE A 49 4.45 -2.24 -0.23
CA ILE A 49 3.35 -2.28 -1.21
C ILE A 49 3.83 -1.72 -2.56
N GLY A 50 4.49 -0.57 -2.57
CA GLY A 50 5.03 0.04 -3.78
C GLY A 50 5.97 -0.92 -4.55
N PHE A 51 6.89 -1.58 -3.85
CA PHE A 51 7.80 -2.56 -4.46
C PHE A 51 7.09 -3.81 -4.98
N SER A 52 6.10 -4.34 -4.25
CA SER A 52 5.33 -5.50 -4.70
C SER A 52 4.50 -5.21 -5.96
N ILE A 53 3.91 -4.02 -6.05
CA ILE A 53 3.18 -3.54 -7.24
C ILE A 53 4.15 -3.36 -8.42
N LEU A 54 5.37 -2.88 -8.17
CA LEU A 54 6.39 -2.73 -9.21
C LEU A 54 6.69 -4.06 -9.92
N SER A 55 6.78 -5.17 -9.18
CA SER A 55 6.97 -6.49 -9.77
C SER A 55 5.83 -6.87 -10.73
N VAL A 56 4.58 -6.53 -10.39
CA VAL A 56 3.40 -6.78 -11.25
C VAL A 56 3.41 -5.89 -12.49
N ILE A 57 3.81 -4.61 -12.36
CA ILE A 57 3.93 -3.68 -13.48
C ILE A 57 4.94 -4.21 -14.51
N VAL A 58 6.09 -4.72 -14.06
CA VAL A 58 7.12 -5.28 -14.95
C VAL A 58 6.57 -6.45 -15.76
N CYS A 59 5.76 -7.32 -15.15
CA CYS A 59 5.10 -8.44 -15.85
C CYS A 59 4.04 -7.98 -16.86
N ALA A 60 3.28 -6.93 -16.53
CA ALA A 60 2.19 -6.43 -17.37
C ALA A 60 2.63 -5.41 -18.44
N LYS A 61 3.84 -4.84 -18.32
CA LYS A 61 4.41 -3.81 -19.20
C LYS A 61 3.54 -2.56 -19.37
N SER A 62 2.67 -2.26 -18.42
CA SER A 62 1.75 -1.13 -18.47
C SER A 62 1.39 -0.63 -17.08
N LEU A 63 1.10 0.66 -16.98
CA LEU A 63 0.67 1.36 -15.76
C LEU A 63 -0.86 1.50 -15.66
N ASN A 64 -1.59 1.07 -16.70
CA ASN A 64 -3.05 1.12 -16.71
C ASN A 64 -3.63 -0.18 -16.10
N LEU A 65 -4.52 -0.03 -15.13
CA LEU A 65 -5.20 -1.13 -14.43
C LEU A 65 -5.94 -2.06 -15.40
N ILE A 66 -6.58 -1.51 -16.44
CA ILE A 66 -7.35 -2.30 -17.42
C ILE A 66 -6.43 -3.24 -18.19
N SER A 67 -5.27 -2.74 -18.64
CA SER A 67 -4.28 -3.58 -19.33
C SER A 67 -3.67 -4.64 -18.43
N ILE A 68 -3.53 -4.38 -17.12
CA ILE A 68 -3.03 -5.37 -16.16
C ILE A 68 -4.03 -6.52 -16.00
N VAL A 69 -5.32 -6.20 -15.89
CA VAL A 69 -6.38 -7.23 -15.80
C VAL A 69 -6.44 -8.05 -17.10
N LEU A 70 -6.33 -7.40 -18.26
CA LEU A 70 -6.28 -8.10 -19.55
C LEU A 70 -5.04 -8.99 -19.71
N ALA A 71 -3.89 -8.58 -19.17
CA ALA A 71 -2.66 -9.39 -19.18
C ALA A 71 -2.76 -10.66 -18.31
N GLN A 72 -3.69 -10.69 -17.35
CA GLN A 72 -3.94 -11.82 -16.47
C GLN A 72 -4.95 -12.84 -17.02
N LYS A 73 -5.41 -12.68 -18.28
CA LYS A 73 -6.45 -13.54 -18.88
C LYS A 73 -6.04 -15.01 -18.98
N THR A 74 -4.74 -15.30 -19.17
CA THR A 74 -4.22 -16.67 -19.31
C THR A 74 -3.89 -17.30 -17.96
N VAL A 75 -3.14 -16.60 -17.12
CA VAL A 75 -2.74 -17.04 -15.78
C VAL A 75 -2.81 -15.83 -14.84
N TRP A 76 -3.42 -16.03 -13.67
CA TRP A 76 -3.48 -14.99 -12.64
C TRP A 76 -2.09 -14.80 -12.02
N TYR A 77 -1.66 -13.56 -11.83
CA TYR A 77 -0.35 -13.28 -11.24
C TYR A 77 -0.18 -13.78 -9.80
N CYS A 78 -1.26 -14.17 -9.12
CA CYS A 78 -1.20 -14.86 -7.83
C CYS A 78 -0.40 -16.17 -7.88
N PHE A 79 -0.45 -16.91 -9.00
CA PHE A 79 0.26 -18.19 -9.13
C PHE A 79 1.77 -18.03 -9.37
N PRO A 80 2.24 -17.30 -10.41
CA PRO A 80 3.67 -17.16 -10.66
C PRO A 80 4.37 -16.24 -9.64
N LEU A 81 3.66 -15.27 -9.05
CA LEU A 81 4.20 -14.33 -8.07
C LEU A 81 3.69 -14.61 -6.63
N PHE A 82 3.47 -15.88 -6.28
CA PHE A 82 2.89 -16.25 -4.98
C PHE A 82 3.60 -15.63 -3.74
N PRO A 83 4.94 -15.62 -3.66
CA PRO A 83 5.64 -14.97 -2.53
C PRO A 83 5.37 -13.47 -2.45
N ILE A 84 5.31 -12.79 -3.59
CA ILE A 84 5.06 -11.35 -3.69
C ILE A 84 3.60 -11.04 -3.33
N PHE A 85 2.67 -11.93 -3.71
CA PHE A 85 1.28 -11.83 -3.31
C PHE A 85 1.11 -11.93 -1.78
N LEU A 86 1.82 -12.85 -1.12
CA LEU A 86 1.81 -12.94 0.35
C LEU A 86 2.36 -11.67 1.01
N ILE A 87 3.47 -11.14 0.51
CA ILE A 87 4.06 -9.89 1.02
C ILE A 87 3.09 -8.72 0.84
N PHE A 88 2.46 -8.61 -0.33
CA PHE A 88 1.45 -7.59 -0.60
C PHE A 88 0.26 -7.71 0.37
N PHE A 89 -0.26 -8.93 0.58
CA PHE A 89 -1.39 -9.17 1.48
C PHE A 89 -1.08 -8.79 2.92
N ILE A 90 0.09 -9.19 3.44
CA ILE A 90 0.53 -8.85 4.80
C ILE A 90 0.73 -7.33 4.93
N SER A 91 1.30 -6.70 3.91
CA SER A 91 1.55 -5.25 3.93
C SER A 91 0.24 -4.44 3.91
N CYS A 92 -0.76 -4.86 3.13
CA CYS A 92 -2.08 -4.24 3.15
C CYS A 92 -2.79 -4.40 4.52
N LEU A 93 -2.60 -5.56 5.16
CA LEU A 93 -3.15 -5.78 6.51
C LEU A 93 -2.52 -4.81 7.53
N ALA A 94 -1.20 -4.62 7.43
CA ALA A 94 -0.46 -3.72 8.31
C ALA A 94 -0.72 -2.23 8.03
N GLU A 95 -0.95 -1.84 6.77
CA GLU A 95 -1.34 -0.49 6.37
C GLU A 95 -2.67 -0.07 7.02
N THR A 96 -3.62 -1.00 7.10
CA THR A 96 -4.94 -0.75 7.73
C THR A 96 -4.90 -0.81 9.27
N ASN A 97 -3.73 -0.99 9.89
CA ASN A 97 -3.56 -1.18 11.34
C ASN A 97 -4.53 -2.23 11.90
N ARG A 98 -4.73 -3.32 11.15
CA ARG A 98 -5.63 -4.42 11.53
C ARG A 98 -4.81 -5.54 12.16
N HIS A 99 -5.35 -6.14 13.22
CA HIS A 99 -4.74 -7.27 13.94
C HIS A 99 -4.19 -8.30 12.95
N PRO A 100 -2.91 -8.73 13.06
CA PRO A 100 -1.98 -8.61 14.20
C PRO A 100 -1.02 -7.41 14.19
N PHE A 101 -1.26 -6.38 13.37
CA PHE A 101 -0.37 -5.23 13.20
C PHE A 101 -1.00 -3.91 13.64
#